data_AF-T1A5K9-F1
#
_entry.id   AF-T1A5K9-F1
#
_cell.length_a   1.000
_cell.length_b   1.000
_cell.length_c   1.000
_cell.angle_alpha   90.00
_cell.angle_beta   90.00
_cell.angle_gamma   90.00
#
_symmetry.space_group_name_H-M   'P 1'
#
loop_
_entity.id
_entity.type
_entity.pdbx_description
1 polymer ?
#
loop_
_entity_poly.entity_id
_entity_poly.type
_entity_poly.pdbx_seq_one_letter_code
_entity_poly.pdbx_strand_id
1 'polypeptide(L)'
;EKMYDVSYTNPFITQNGVSQTLSLSYNDSTQFVSSSSQFNSKTINLGPEWSYPITEFQYLSFGASFEDAQLLTSSLGSSEQAVQWVQQNGNPYTDLVHEDYANNEYELFGTNYYDTQLLLGYQFDDRNRTLFATRGQRFAVNGTVTIPGSGPVQYFVASLDYQLYVPLWRHFILSFYERTDYG
;
A
#
# COMPACT_ATOMS: atom_id res chain seq x y z
N GLU A 1 11.05 10.34 -7.33
CA GLU A 1 10.11 9.21 -7.32
C GLU A 1 10.10 8.52 -8.67
N LYS A 2 10.23 7.19 -8.68
CA LYS A 2 10.11 6.33 -9.87
C LYS A 2 9.22 5.14 -9.53
N MET A 3 8.20 4.91 -10.32
CA MET A 3 7.28 3.78 -10.16
C MET A 3 7.15 3.03 -11.48
N TYR A 4 7.32 1.72 -11.45
CA TYR A 4 7.10 0.82 -12.58
C TYR A 4 6.16 -0.28 -12.13
N ASP A 5 5.12 -0.54 -12.91
CA ASP A 5 4.13 -1.59 -12.65
C ASP A 5 3.91 -2.42 -13.92
N VAL A 6 3.94 -3.73 -13.77
CA VAL A 6 3.61 -4.68 -14.82
C VAL A 6 2.63 -5.68 -14.23
N SER A 7 1.46 -5.79 -14.85
CA SER A 7 0.42 -6.72 -14.41
C SER A 7 -0.18 -7.47 -15.58
N TYR A 8 -0.55 -8.72 -15.33
CA TYR A 8 -1.25 -9.59 -16.26
C TYR A 8 -2.48 -10.19 -15.59
N THR A 9 -3.65 -9.94 -16.17
CA THR A 9 -4.92 -10.41 -15.63
C THR A 9 -5.58 -11.43 -16.56
N ASN A 10 -5.84 -12.63 -16.03
CA ASN A 10 -6.77 -13.58 -16.63
C ASN A 10 -8.17 -13.35 -16.04
N PRO A 11 -9.13 -12.79 -16.79
CA PRO A 11 -10.45 -12.45 -16.27
C PRO A 11 -11.35 -13.67 -15.98
N PHE A 12 -11.04 -14.85 -16.52
CA PHE A 12 -11.87 -16.05 -16.41
C PHE A 12 -11.02 -17.30 -16.17
N ILE A 13 -10.35 -17.36 -15.01
CA ILE A 13 -9.62 -18.59 -14.63
C ILE A 13 -10.57 -19.73 -14.29
N THR A 14 -11.79 -19.40 -13.86
CA THR A 14 -12.89 -20.36 -13.72
C THR A 14 -14.11 -19.89 -14.51
N GLN A 15 -15.01 -20.82 -14.83
CA GLN A 15 -16.28 -20.52 -15.50
C GLN A 15 -17.17 -19.55 -14.69
N ASN A 16 -16.97 -19.47 -13.38
CA ASN A 16 -17.76 -18.65 -12.46
C ASN A 16 -17.31 -17.17 -12.40
N GLY A 17 -16.44 -16.72 -13.31
CA GLY A 17 -16.02 -15.31 -13.37
C GLY A 17 -14.91 -14.93 -12.39
N VAL A 18 -14.22 -15.91 -11.81
CA VAL A 18 -13.03 -15.64 -10.98
C VAL A 18 -11.91 -15.14 -11.88
N SER A 19 -11.35 -13.98 -11.54
CA SER A 19 -10.17 -13.44 -12.18
C SER A 19 -8.92 -13.73 -11.35
N GLN A 20 -7.79 -13.83 -12.04
CA GLN A 20 -6.46 -13.89 -11.43
C GLN A 20 -5.58 -12.82 -12.06
N THR A 21 -4.96 -11.98 -11.23
CA THR A 21 -3.96 -10.99 -11.64
C THR A 21 -2.62 -11.38 -11.07
N LEU A 22 -1.58 -11.42 -11.90
CA LEU A 22 -0.19 -11.49 -11.46
C LEU A 22 0.42 -10.10 -11.65
N SER A 23 0.95 -9.50 -10.59
CA SER A 23 1.58 -8.18 -10.62
C SER A 23 3.03 -8.22 -10.19
N LEU A 24 3.82 -7.33 -10.79
CA LEU A 24 5.17 -6.96 -10.39
C LEU A 24 5.24 -5.43 -10.33
N SER A 25 5.52 -4.91 -9.15
CA SER A 25 5.64 -3.48 -8.89
C SER A 25 7.03 -3.16 -8.36
N TYR A 26 7.62 -2.06 -8.84
CA TYR A 26 8.84 -1.47 -8.34
C TYR A 26 8.54 -0.01 -7.99
N ASN A 27 8.78 0.36 -6.74
CA ASN A 27 8.63 1.72 -6.26
C ASN A 27 9.94 2.22 -5.64
N ASP A 28 10.40 3.39 -6.07
CA ASP A 28 11.58 4.09 -5.56
C ASP A 28 11.17 5.53 -5.22
N SER A 29 10.94 5.74 -3.93
CA SER A 29 10.47 7.00 -3.36
C SER A 29 11.58 7.67 -2.58
N THR A 30 12.05 8.78 -3.13
CA THR A 30 13.08 9.65 -2.56
C THR A 30 12.43 10.96 -2.12
N GLN A 31 12.21 11.15 -0.82
CA GLN A 31 11.68 12.41 -0.29
C GLN A 31 12.82 13.40 0.05
N PHE A 32 12.91 14.48 -0.74
CA PHE A 32 13.89 15.56 -0.56
C PHE A 32 13.25 16.95 -0.32
N VAL A 33 11.93 17.05 -0.20
CA VAL A 33 11.21 18.34 -0.06
C VAL A 33 10.74 18.64 1.36
N SER A 34 10.90 19.90 1.74
CA SER A 34 10.91 20.50 3.09
C SER A 34 9.67 20.32 4.00
N SER A 35 8.65 19.58 3.59
CA SER A 35 7.45 19.34 4.42
C SER A 35 7.45 17.98 5.13
N SER A 36 8.30 17.05 4.68
CA SER A 36 8.37 15.68 5.20
C SER A 36 9.82 15.31 5.50
N SER A 37 10.05 14.49 6.52
CA SER A 37 11.40 14.09 6.92
C SER A 37 12.09 13.31 5.78
N GLN A 38 13.40 13.49 5.59
CA GLN A 38 14.16 12.77 4.57
C GLN A 38 14.00 11.27 4.78
N PHE A 39 13.41 10.58 3.81
CA PHE A 39 13.19 9.14 3.86
C PHE A 39 13.28 8.60 2.44
N ASN A 40 14.11 7.58 2.26
CA ASN A 40 14.23 6.90 0.98
C ASN A 40 13.73 5.47 1.15
N SER A 41 12.81 5.06 0.28
CA SER A 41 12.21 3.74 0.28
C SER A 41 12.26 3.16 -1.11
N LYS A 42 12.79 1.94 -1.21
CA LYS A 42 12.80 1.15 -2.43
C LYS A 42 12.14 -0.18 -2.16
N THR A 43 11.05 -0.45 -2.87
CA THR A 43 10.21 -1.63 -2.63
C THR A 43 9.92 -2.34 -3.94
N ILE A 44 10.03 -3.67 -3.92
CA ILE A 44 9.62 -4.55 -5.01
C ILE A 44 8.52 -5.45 -4.47
N ASN A 45 7.38 -5.51 -5.17
CA ASN A 45 6.25 -6.35 -4.82
C ASN A 45 5.93 -7.29 -5.97
N LEU A 46 5.77 -8.57 -5.68
CA LEU A 46 5.44 -9.60 -6.66
C LEU A 46 4.40 -10.55 -6.07
N GLY A 47 3.24 -10.68 -6.71
CA GLY A 47 2.23 -11.58 -6.18
C GLY A 47 1.06 -11.86 -7.11
N PRO A 48 0.46 -13.06 -7.02
CA PRO A 48 -0.87 -13.29 -7.55
C PRO A 48 -1.95 -12.76 -6.59
N GLU A 49 -3.01 -12.22 -7.20
CA GLU A 49 -4.26 -11.87 -6.55
C GLU A 49 -5.42 -12.51 -7.32
N TRP A 50 -6.41 -13.02 -6.59
CA TRP A 50 -7.66 -13.54 -7.13
C TRP A 50 -8.82 -12.65 -6.72
N SER A 51 -9.77 -12.45 -7.62
CA SER A 51 -11.01 -11.74 -7.35
C SER A 51 -12.21 -12.62 -7.69
N TYR A 52 -13.07 -12.84 -6.71
CA TYR A 52 -14.28 -13.64 -6.79
C TYR A 52 -15.52 -12.71 -6.78
N PRO A 53 -16.31 -12.65 -7.87
CA PRO A 53 -17.58 -11.94 -7.87
C PRO A 53 -18.63 -12.73 -7.08
N ILE A 54 -19.04 -12.22 -5.92
CA ILE A 54 -20.14 -12.80 -5.13
C ILE A 54 -21.48 -12.42 -5.74
N THR A 55 -21.63 -11.15 -6.13
CA THR A 55 -22.80 -10.60 -6.82
C THR A 55 -22.36 -9.55 -7.84
N GLU A 56 -23.29 -8.98 -8.61
CA GLU A 56 -23.01 -7.86 -9.53
C GLU A 56 -22.45 -6.61 -8.82
N PHE A 57 -22.67 -6.50 -7.50
CA PHE A 57 -22.22 -5.38 -6.69
C PHE A 57 -21.13 -5.77 -5.68
N GLN A 58 -20.81 -7.06 -5.53
CA GLN A 58 -19.93 -7.57 -4.47
C GLN A 58 -18.76 -8.37 -5.00
N TYR A 59 -17.56 -8.01 -4.57
CA TYR A 59 -16.32 -8.68 -4.93
C TYR A 59 -15.52 -9.01 -3.67
N LEU A 60 -14.99 -10.22 -3.61
CA LEU A 60 -14.03 -10.64 -2.61
C LEU A 60 -12.69 -10.84 -3.32
N SER A 61 -11.63 -10.18 -2.84
CA SER A 61 -10.27 -10.42 -3.31
C SER A 61 -9.44 -11.11 -2.24
N PHE A 62 -8.50 -11.94 -2.69
CA PHE A 62 -7.49 -12.55 -1.84
C PHE A 62 -6.22 -12.77 -2.65
N GLY A 63 -5.06 -12.66 -2.03
CA GLY A 63 -3.79 -12.78 -2.74
C GLY A 63 -2.64 -13.09 -1.81
N ALA A 64 -1.49 -13.34 -2.41
CA ALA A 64 -0.22 -13.44 -1.70
C ALA A 64 0.81 -12.60 -2.45
N SER A 65 1.57 -11.78 -1.74
CA SER A 65 2.64 -10.95 -2.32
C SER A 65 3.95 -11.22 -1.60
N PHE A 66 5.03 -11.31 -2.36
CA PHE A 66 6.39 -11.25 -1.84
C PHE A 66 6.87 -9.80 -1.95
N GLU A 67 7.32 -9.24 -0.83
CA GLU A 67 7.90 -7.90 -0.75
C GLU A 67 9.40 -8.01 -0.49
N ASP A 68 10.19 -7.20 -1.19
CA ASP A 68 11.57 -6.87 -0.85
C ASP A 68 11.68 -5.36 -0.72
N ALA A 69 12.02 -4.89 0.49
CA ALA A 69 12.01 -3.50 0.86
C ALA A 69 13.35 -3.06 1.44
N GLN A 70 13.79 -1.88 1.03
CA GLN A 70 14.99 -1.21 1.50
C GLN A 70 14.61 0.19 1.94
N LEU A 71 14.83 0.46 3.22
CA LEU A 71 14.54 1.76 3.82
C LEU A 71 15.85 2.41 4.24
N LEU A 72 15.95 3.71 3.99
CA LEU A 72 17.12 4.52 4.27
C LEU A 72 16.69 5.83 4.94
N THR A 73 17.30 6.11 6.07
CA THR A 73 17.09 7.29 6.92
C THR A 73 18.41 7.98 7.21
N SER A 74 18.34 9.28 7.52
CA SER A 74 19.46 10.13 7.89
C SER A 74 19.27 10.70 9.28
N SER A 75 20.33 10.66 10.09
CA SER A 75 20.39 11.28 11.42
C SER A 75 20.06 12.78 11.44
N LEU A 76 20.23 13.49 10.32
CA LEU A 76 20.06 14.95 10.23
C LEU A 76 18.72 15.40 9.63
N GLY A 77 17.94 14.48 9.08
CA GLY A 77 16.75 14.84 8.27
C GLY A 77 15.54 13.93 8.45
N SER A 78 15.70 12.74 9.00
CA SER A 78 14.60 11.79 9.23
C SER A 78 13.91 12.02 10.58
N SER A 79 12.66 11.60 10.70
CA SER A 79 11.96 11.58 11.98
C SER A 79 12.58 10.54 12.93
N GLU A 80 12.58 10.84 14.22
CA GLU A 80 13.14 9.93 15.23
C GLU A 80 12.46 8.55 15.19
N GLN A 81 11.14 8.53 14.97
CA GLN A 81 10.38 7.28 14.83
C GLN A 81 10.83 6.45 13.63
N ALA A 82 11.12 7.06 12.48
CA ALA A 82 11.61 6.35 11.31
C ALA A 82 13.00 5.78 11.54
N VAL A 83 13.90 6.57 12.16
CA VAL A 83 15.26 6.11 12.52
C VAL A 83 15.18 4.92 13.48
N GLN A 84 14.37 5.03 14.54
CA GLN A 84 14.19 3.94 15.52
C GLN A 84 13.61 2.69 14.87
N TRP A 85 12.60 2.83 14.01
CA TRP A 85 12.00 1.70 13.32
C TRP A 85 13.01 0.98 12.43
N VAL A 86 13.77 1.74 11.63
CA VAL A 86 14.80 1.20 10.74
C VAL A 86 15.88 0.46 11.52
N GLN A 87 16.29 0.98 12.67
CA GLN A 87 17.31 0.36 13.52
C GLN A 87 16.81 -0.91 14.26
N GLN A 88 15.50 -1.06 14.45
CA GLN A 88 14.91 -2.15 15.25
C GLN A 88 14.29 -3.28 14.42
N ASN A 89 14.03 -3.05 13.14
CA ASN A 89 13.30 -3.99 12.27
C ASN A 89 14.13 -4.40 11.07
N GLY A 90 13.81 -5.57 10.50
CA GLY A 90 14.47 -6.07 9.31
C GLY A 90 15.92 -6.50 9.59
N ASN A 91 16.83 -6.08 8.72
CA ASN A 91 18.27 -6.25 8.87
C ASN A 91 18.92 -4.87 8.91
N PRO A 92 18.99 -4.22 10.09
CA PRO A 92 19.50 -2.87 10.22
C PRO A 92 21.00 -2.80 9.94
N TYR A 93 21.45 -1.71 9.32
CA TYR A 93 22.84 -1.35 9.11
C TYR A 93 23.06 0.15 9.28
N THR A 94 24.31 0.54 9.47
CA THR A 94 24.70 1.94 9.67
C THR A 94 25.91 2.23 8.79
N ASP A 95 25.79 3.25 7.96
CA ASP A 95 26.85 3.72 7.08
C ASP A 95 27.23 5.15 7.44
N LEU A 96 28.54 5.40 7.55
CA LEU A 96 29.08 6.74 7.72
C LEU A 96 29.31 7.35 6.34
N VAL A 97 28.64 8.46 6.07
CA VAL A 97 28.84 9.21 4.81
C VAL A 97 29.62 10.48 5.11
N HIS A 98 30.73 10.64 4.41
CA HIS A 98 31.55 11.84 4.44
C HIS A 98 31.13 12.75 3.28
N GLU A 99 30.65 13.96 3.59
CA GLU A 99 30.40 14.97 2.57
C GLU A 99 31.67 15.77 2.27
N ASP A 100 32.34 15.42 1.16
CA ASP A 100 33.61 16.02 0.70
C ASP A 100 33.56 17.56 0.61
N TYR A 101 32.39 18.15 0.38
CA TYR A 101 32.22 19.60 0.23
C TYR A 101 32.00 20.35 1.55
N ALA A 102 31.46 19.68 2.57
CA ALA A 102 31.05 20.31 3.84
C ALA A 102 31.96 19.93 5.03
N ASN A 103 32.88 18.96 4.86
CA ASN A 103 33.66 18.35 5.95
C ASN A 103 32.78 17.88 7.12
N ASN A 104 31.52 17.54 6.83
CA ASN A 104 30.58 17.00 7.81
C ASN A 104 30.44 15.50 7.58
N GLU A 105 30.44 14.76 8.68
CA GLU A 105 30.12 13.34 8.71
C GLU A 105 28.69 13.20 9.22
N TYR A 106 27.87 12.43 8.51
CA TYR A 106 26.54 12.08 8.99
C TYR A 106 26.30 10.57 8.89
N GLU A 107 25.57 10.05 9.88
CA GLU A 107 25.20 8.65 9.94
C GLU A 107 23.92 8.43 9.14
N LEU A 108 23.98 7.48 8.20
CA LEU A 108 22.81 6.91 7.53
C LEU A 108 22.44 5.59 8.21
N PHE A 109 21.15 5.46 8.55
CA PHE A 109 20.61 4.21 9.06
C PHE A 109 19.74 3.58 7.98
N GLY A 110 20.04 2.33 7.65
CA GLY A 110 19.30 1.58 6.66
C GLY A 110 18.79 0.26 7.23
N THR A 111 17.76 -0.29 6.62
CA THR A 111 17.34 -1.67 6.85
C THR A 111 16.82 -2.27 5.55
N ASN A 112 17.12 -3.54 5.35
CA ASN A 112 16.56 -4.33 4.27
C ASN A 112 15.79 -5.51 4.85
N TYR A 113 14.63 -5.79 4.28
CA TYR A 113 13.84 -6.95 4.66
C TYR A 113 13.07 -7.48 3.46
N TYR A 114 12.77 -8.77 3.54
CA TYR A 114 11.82 -9.41 2.65
C TYR A 114 10.74 -10.07 3.49
N ASP A 115 9.51 -10.08 3.00
CA ASP A 115 8.41 -10.80 3.63
C ASP A 115 7.42 -11.34 2.61
N THR A 116 6.53 -12.21 3.08
CA THR A 116 5.38 -12.66 2.31
C THR A 116 4.12 -12.21 3.00
N GLN A 117 3.24 -11.57 2.26
CA GLN A 117 2.02 -10.94 2.75
C GLN A 117 0.81 -11.68 2.19
N LEU A 118 -0.22 -11.83 3.02
CA LEU A 118 -1.55 -12.19 2.58
C LEU A 118 -2.36 -10.91 2.36
N LEU A 119 -3.00 -10.85 1.21
CA LEU A 119 -3.88 -9.77 0.81
C LEU A 119 -5.32 -10.26 0.91
N LEU A 120 -6.20 -9.47 1.51
CA LEU A 120 -7.63 -9.75 1.62
C LEU A 120 -8.39 -8.46 1.28
N GLY A 121 -9.44 -8.56 0.49
CA GLY A 121 -10.27 -7.41 0.15
C GLY A 121 -11.74 -7.78 0.01
N TYR A 122 -12.60 -6.85 0.38
CA TYR A 122 -14.04 -6.93 0.14
C TYR A 122 -14.52 -5.59 -0.40
N GLN A 123 -15.26 -5.62 -1.50
CA GLN A 123 -15.83 -4.44 -2.12
C GLN A 123 -17.33 -4.64 -2.37
N PHE A 124 -18.12 -3.64 -1.99
CA PHE A 124 -19.52 -3.47 -2.35
C PHE A 124 -19.70 -2.13 -3.08
N ASP A 125 -20.30 -2.12 -4.27
CA ASP A 125 -20.60 -0.88 -5.01
C ASP A 125 -21.98 -1.01 -5.67
N ASP A 126 -22.99 -0.31 -5.15
CA ASP A 126 -24.33 -0.24 -5.73
C ASP A 126 -24.67 1.16 -6.27
N ARG A 127 -23.64 1.99 -6.51
CA ARG A 127 -23.82 3.33 -7.06
C ARG A 127 -24.52 3.25 -8.41
N ASN A 128 -25.45 4.15 -8.62
CA ASN A 128 -26.27 4.18 -9.83
C ASN A 128 -25.49 4.48 -11.13
N ARG A 129 -24.27 5.03 -11.02
CA ARG A 129 -23.37 5.31 -12.14
C ARG A 129 -21.94 5.49 -11.65
N THR A 130 -20.98 5.08 -12.48
CA THR A 130 -19.54 5.13 -12.16
C THR A 130 -19.03 6.56 -12.02
N LEU A 131 -19.51 7.48 -12.87
CA LEU A 131 -19.12 8.89 -12.86
C LEU A 131 -20.30 9.76 -12.41
N PHE A 132 -20.01 10.67 -11.48
CA PHE A 132 -20.99 11.61 -10.90
C PHE A 132 -22.20 10.94 -10.24
N ALA A 133 -22.04 9.82 -9.52
CA ALA A 133 -23.13 9.13 -8.82
C ALA A 133 -24.08 10.06 -8.06
N THR A 134 -25.39 9.76 -8.10
CA THR A 134 -26.42 10.55 -7.39
C THR A 134 -27.14 9.78 -6.30
N ARG A 135 -26.97 8.46 -6.27
CA ARG A 135 -27.57 7.55 -5.31
C ARG A 135 -26.73 6.28 -5.19
N GLY A 136 -26.72 5.71 -4.00
CA GLY A 136 -26.07 4.45 -3.68
C GLY A 136 -24.80 4.68 -2.89
N GLN A 137 -24.08 3.60 -2.65
CA GLN A 137 -22.90 3.57 -1.81
C GLN A 137 -21.80 2.70 -2.42
N ARG A 138 -20.58 3.03 -2.04
CA ARG A 138 -19.40 2.21 -2.24
C ARG A 138 -18.77 1.96 -0.88
N PHE A 139 -18.46 0.72 -0.60
CA PHE A 139 -17.78 0.27 0.60
C PHE A 139 -16.65 -0.65 0.17
N ALA A 140 -15.44 -0.40 0.64
CA ALA A 140 -14.30 -1.26 0.41
C ALA A 140 -13.52 -1.42 1.70
N VAL A 141 -13.09 -2.65 1.99
CA VAL A 141 -12.20 -2.98 3.09
C VAL A 141 -11.07 -3.80 2.51
N ASN A 142 -9.83 -3.39 2.75
CA ASN A 142 -8.64 -4.15 2.36
C ASN A 142 -7.76 -4.38 3.58
N GLY A 143 -7.18 -5.57 3.66
CA GLY A 143 -6.27 -5.98 4.71
C GLY A 143 -5.04 -6.64 4.12
N THR A 144 -3.88 -6.25 4.63
CA THR A 144 -2.58 -6.86 4.34
C THR A 144 -2.00 -7.37 5.64
N VAL A 145 -1.56 -8.62 5.68
CA VAL A 145 -0.93 -9.20 6.87
C VAL A 145 0.30 -10.01 6.46
N THR A 146 1.42 -9.77 7.12
CA THR A 146 2.63 -10.58 6.92
C THR A 146 2.43 -11.99 7.46
N ILE A 147 2.87 -13.00 6.71
CA ILE A 147 2.84 -14.40 7.15
C ILE A 147 3.92 -14.59 8.21
N PRO A 148 3.58 -15.02 9.44
CA PRO A 148 4.57 -15.26 10.49
C PRO A 148 5.64 -16.26 10.04
N GLY A 149 6.91 -15.89 10.20
CA GLY A 149 8.06 -16.73 9.82
C GLY A 149 8.51 -16.62 8.36
N SER A 150 7.82 -15.84 7.52
CA SER A 150 8.26 -15.56 6.14
C SER A 150 9.39 -14.52 6.04
N GLY A 151 9.41 -13.58 6.99
CA GLY A 151 10.35 -12.46 7.01
C GLY A 151 10.63 -11.95 8.44
N PRO A 152 11.61 -11.05 8.59
CA PRO A 152 11.99 -10.48 9.89
C PRO A 152 11.01 -9.42 10.41
N VAL A 153 10.15 -8.87 9.54
CA VAL A 153 9.16 -7.85 9.90
C VAL A 153 7.78 -8.49 9.93
N GLN A 154 7.01 -8.14 10.97
CA GLN A 154 5.63 -8.60 11.11
C GLN A 154 4.72 -7.41 11.34
N TYR A 155 3.72 -7.25 10.48
CA TYR A 155 2.76 -6.18 10.57
C TYR A 155 1.42 -6.57 9.95
N PHE A 156 0.40 -5.78 10.25
CA PHE A 156 -0.85 -5.82 9.53
C PHE A 156 -1.28 -4.40 9.23
N VAL A 157 -1.85 -4.18 8.06
CA VAL A 157 -2.47 -2.91 7.68
C VAL A 157 -3.90 -3.20 7.24
N ALA A 158 -4.83 -2.39 7.68
CA ALA A 158 -6.22 -2.41 7.26
C ALA A 158 -6.63 -1.02 6.76
N SER A 159 -7.39 -1.00 5.67
CA SER A 159 -7.97 0.21 5.10
C SER A 159 -9.47 0.01 4.93
N LEU A 160 -10.24 1.05 5.22
CA LEU A 160 -11.68 1.13 5.03
C LEU A 160 -11.98 2.40 4.25
N ASP A 161 -12.67 2.24 3.12
CA ASP A 161 -13.17 3.35 2.29
C ASP A 161 -14.69 3.24 2.18
N TYR A 162 -15.41 4.26 2.63
CA TYR A 162 -16.86 4.35 2.55
C TYR A 162 -17.31 5.63 1.86
N GLN A 163 -18.21 5.50 0.89
CA GLN A 163 -18.80 6.60 0.15
C GLN A 163 -20.30 6.39 0.01
N LEU A 164 -21.10 7.38 0.36
CA LEU A 164 -22.56 7.32 0.28
C LEU A 164 -23.11 8.57 -0.43
N TYR A 165 -24.04 8.36 -1.35
CA TYR A 165 -24.78 9.41 -2.04
C TYR A 165 -26.27 9.32 -1.72
N VAL A 166 -26.80 10.40 -1.15
CA VAL A 166 -28.21 10.53 -0.80
C VAL A 166 -28.81 11.72 -1.55
N PRO A 167 -29.72 11.51 -2.52
CA PRO A 167 -30.40 12.61 -3.19
C PRO A 167 -31.41 13.25 -2.22
N LEU A 168 -31.28 14.55 -1.97
CA LEU A 168 -32.17 15.29 -1.08
C LEU A 168 -33.36 15.89 -1.84
N TRP A 169 -33.10 16.70 -2.87
CA TRP A 169 -34.15 17.31 -3.69
C TRP A 169 -33.64 17.75 -5.07
N ARG A 170 -34.31 17.32 -6.14
CA ARG A 170 -33.95 17.64 -7.54
C ARG A 170 -32.47 17.38 -7.83
N HIS A 171 -31.65 18.42 -7.85
CA HIS A 171 -30.22 18.37 -8.15
C HIS A 171 -29.33 18.47 -6.89
N PHE A 172 -29.91 18.61 -5.70
CA PHE A 172 -29.18 18.60 -4.43
C PHE A 172 -28.94 17.17 -3.97
N ILE A 173 -27.66 16.81 -3.90
CA ILE A 173 -27.17 15.49 -3.49
C ILE A 173 -26.23 15.69 -2.31
N LEU A 174 -26.47 14.96 -1.23
CA LEU A 174 -25.53 14.86 -0.13
C LEU A 174 -24.54 13.72 -0.45
N SER A 175 -23.25 14.02 -0.36
CA SER A 175 -22.19 13.00 -0.42
C SER A 175 -21.50 12.90 0.93
N PHE A 176 -21.41 11.69 1.45
CA PHE A 176 -20.56 11.34 2.59
C PHE A 176 -19.38 10.52 2.09
N TYR A 177 -18.18 10.88 2.53
CA TYR A 177 -16.96 10.15 2.22
C TYR A 177 -16.14 10.00 3.51
N GLU A 178 -15.68 8.79 3.75
CA GLU A 178 -14.87 8.44 4.90
C GLU A 178 -13.81 7.44 4.45
N ARG A 179 -12.60 7.65 4.96
CA ARG A 179 -11.46 6.77 4.75
C ARG A 179 -10.71 6.66 6.06
N THR A 180 -10.51 5.43 6.51
CA THR A 180 -9.76 5.09 7.72
C THR A 180 -8.72 4.05 7.36
N ASP A 181 -7.47 4.34 7.70
CA ASP A 181 -6.34 3.43 7.56
C ASP A 181 -5.77 3.16 8.96
N TYR A 182 -5.40 1.91 9.24
CA TYR A 182 -4.80 1.48 10.50
C TYR A 182 -3.71 0.44 10.25
N GLY A 183 -2.55 0.59 10.88
CA GLY A 183 -1.42 -0.33 10.78
C GLY A 183 -0.19 0.21 11.47
#